data_AF-A0A7M2WR18-F1
#
_entry.id   AF-A0A7M2WR18-F1
#
_cell.length_a   1.000
_cell.length_b   1.000
_cell.length_c   1.000
_cell.angle_alpha   90.00
_cell.angle_beta   90.00
_cell.angle_gamma   90.00
#
_symmetry.space_group_name_H-M   'P 1'
#
loop_
_entity.id
_entity.type
_entity.pdbx_description
1 polymer ?
#
loop_
_entity_poly.entity_id
_entity_poly.type
_entity_poly.pdbx_seq_one_letter_code
_entity_poly.pdbx_strand_id
1 'polypeptide(L)'
;MPPPKDAKEMRTTAPKNFNEAFEKVSPKDRANLQKHLDAVASMPHAFTDTWKGLLLTLSQHAPHACQTVGTEAVRFFVQDGTYKLQMFALEDKLAEPIRVYLPNVLEASIKAKLISRTAAPNAFTVAGESGEPILIDELDASTTIDAPVHFKFMIGLNRKALRVTFPSRDRTGLVKLISAMCDLAIRANEAAEARNKEALTKQQATPAGKR
;
A
#
# COMPACT_ATOMS: atom_id res chain seq x y z
N MET A 1 -18.83 -4.97 28.61
CA MET A 1 -17.49 -5.58 28.72
C MET A 1 -16.48 -4.44 28.52
N PRO A 2 -15.76 -4.00 29.57
CA PRO A 2 -14.78 -2.93 29.42
C PRO A 2 -13.61 -3.43 28.55
N PRO A 3 -13.04 -2.59 27.67
CA PRO A 3 -11.85 -2.96 26.91
C PRO A 3 -10.68 -3.22 27.87
N PRO A 4 -9.81 -4.20 27.59
CA PRO A 4 -8.67 -4.51 28.44
C PRO A 4 -7.76 -3.27 28.58
N LYS A 5 -7.42 -2.93 29.84
CA LYS A 5 -6.68 -1.71 30.23
C LYS A 5 -5.20 -1.70 29.83
N ASP A 6 -4.70 -2.78 29.21
CA ASP A 6 -3.29 -2.96 28.86
C ASP A 6 -3.03 -3.02 27.34
N ALA A 7 -3.90 -2.44 26.50
CA ALA A 7 -3.66 -2.33 25.05
C ALA A 7 -2.59 -1.26 24.68
N LYS A 8 -1.62 -1.04 25.57
CA LYS A 8 -0.51 -0.12 25.35
C LYS A 8 0.58 -0.84 24.55
N GLU A 9 0.56 -0.60 23.24
CA GLU A 9 1.70 -0.78 22.34
C GLU A 9 2.28 -2.21 22.19
N MET A 10 1.47 -3.16 21.70
CA MET A 10 2.07 -4.18 20.81
C MET A 10 2.29 -3.54 19.44
N ARG A 11 3.38 -2.75 19.32
CA ARG A 11 3.93 -2.44 18.00
C ARG A 11 4.35 -3.77 17.39
N THR A 12 3.56 -4.27 16.45
CA THR A 12 3.94 -5.45 15.67
C THR A 12 5.26 -5.12 14.99
N THR A 13 6.31 -5.87 15.31
CA THR A 13 7.63 -5.69 14.69
C THR A 13 7.48 -5.84 13.18
N ALA A 14 8.15 -5.02 12.38
CA ALA A 14 8.14 -5.20 10.93
C ALA A 14 8.84 -6.52 10.56
N PRO A 15 8.31 -7.31 9.60
CA PRO A 15 8.99 -8.53 9.16
C PRO A 15 10.31 -8.21 8.45
N LYS A 16 11.38 -8.95 8.76
CA LYS A 16 12.71 -8.73 8.18
C LYS A 16 12.92 -9.49 6.87
N ASN A 17 12.16 -10.56 6.67
CA ASN A 17 12.25 -11.41 5.49
C ASN A 17 10.85 -11.91 5.10
N PHE A 18 10.76 -12.53 3.92
CA PHE A 18 9.50 -13.04 3.38
C PHE A 18 8.82 -14.05 4.31
N ASN A 19 9.57 -14.97 4.91
CA ASN A 19 9.00 -16.00 5.78
C ASN A 19 8.35 -15.37 7.02
N GLU A 20 8.99 -14.41 7.65
CA GLU A 20 8.41 -13.65 8.76
C GLU A 20 7.14 -12.89 8.36
N ALA A 21 7.11 -12.31 7.15
CA ALA A 21 5.92 -11.63 6.63
C ALA A 21 4.78 -12.65 6.43
N PHE A 22 5.09 -13.79 5.84
CA PHE A 22 4.15 -14.87 5.53
C PHE A 22 3.58 -15.56 6.79
N GLU A 23 4.40 -15.73 7.82
CA GLU A 23 3.99 -16.31 9.10
C GLU A 23 3.07 -15.39 9.92
N LYS A 24 3.15 -14.07 9.73
CA LYS A 24 2.23 -13.11 10.38
C LYS A 24 0.83 -13.12 9.78
N VAL A 25 0.67 -13.65 8.57
CA VAL A 25 -0.62 -13.78 7.90
C VAL A 25 -1.45 -14.88 8.57
N SER A 26 -2.76 -14.68 8.66
CA SER A 26 -3.69 -15.69 9.21
C SER A 26 -3.57 -17.02 8.45
N PRO A 27 -3.83 -18.19 9.07
CA PRO A 27 -3.70 -19.47 8.37
C PRO A 27 -4.52 -19.55 7.06
N LYS A 28 -5.72 -18.97 7.05
CA LYS A 28 -6.58 -18.89 5.87
C LYS A 28 -5.95 -18.05 4.76
N ASP A 29 -5.53 -16.83 5.10
CA ASP A 29 -4.93 -15.91 4.14
C ASP A 29 -3.59 -16.48 3.61
N ARG A 30 -2.80 -17.13 4.47
CA ARG A 30 -1.54 -17.78 4.10
C ARG A 30 -1.74 -18.88 3.07
N ALA A 31 -2.80 -19.69 3.23
CA ALA A 31 -3.15 -20.71 2.24
C ALA A 31 -3.52 -20.09 0.88
N ASN A 32 -4.19 -18.93 0.85
CA ASN A 32 -4.49 -18.22 -0.39
C ASN A 32 -3.21 -17.66 -1.04
N LEU A 33 -2.31 -17.07 -0.25
CA LEU A 33 -1.02 -16.58 -0.75
C LEU A 33 -0.15 -17.72 -1.30
N GLN A 34 -0.13 -18.89 -0.64
CA GLN A 34 0.61 -20.06 -1.13
C GLN A 34 0.06 -20.51 -2.50
N LYS A 35 -1.27 -20.64 -2.62
CA LYS A 35 -1.90 -21.00 -3.89
C LYS A 35 -1.56 -20.02 -5.01
N HIS A 36 -1.52 -18.72 -4.70
CA HIS A 36 -1.11 -17.70 -5.67
C HIS A 36 0.36 -17.85 -6.08
N LEU A 37 1.26 -18.06 -5.12
CA LEU A 37 2.69 -18.29 -5.38
C LEU A 37 2.92 -19.53 -6.24
N ASP A 38 2.22 -20.62 -5.95
CA ASP A 38 2.28 -21.86 -6.72
C ASP A 38 1.80 -21.62 -8.17
N ALA A 39 0.74 -20.82 -8.34
CA ALA A 39 0.25 -20.44 -9.66
C ALA A 39 1.27 -19.57 -10.43
N VAL A 40 1.85 -18.54 -9.79
CA VAL A 40 2.90 -17.71 -10.40
C VAL A 40 4.13 -18.54 -10.78
N ALA A 41 4.54 -19.48 -9.92
CA ALA A 41 5.68 -20.35 -10.17
C ALA A 41 5.44 -21.33 -11.35
N SER A 42 4.18 -21.63 -11.66
CA SER A 42 3.81 -22.48 -12.80
C SER A 42 3.79 -21.74 -14.16
N MET A 43 3.91 -20.40 -14.16
CA MET A 43 3.85 -19.60 -15.38
C MET A 43 5.17 -19.61 -16.17
N PRO A 44 5.14 -19.53 -17.52
CA PRO A 44 6.34 -19.50 -18.36
C PRO A 44 7.31 -18.36 -18.06
N HIS A 45 6.79 -17.23 -17.58
CA HIS A 45 7.55 -16.05 -17.17
C HIS A 45 7.33 -15.79 -15.68
N ALA A 46 7.66 -16.78 -14.84
CA ALA A 46 7.49 -16.67 -13.40
C ALA A 46 8.20 -15.40 -12.85
N PHE A 47 7.46 -14.62 -12.07
CA PHE A 47 7.90 -13.38 -11.43
C PHE A 47 7.81 -13.50 -9.90
N THR A 48 7.96 -14.72 -9.39
CA THR A 48 7.77 -15.07 -7.98
C THR A 48 8.62 -14.22 -7.04
N ASP A 49 9.86 -13.91 -7.40
CA ASP A 49 10.77 -13.11 -6.56
C ASP A 49 10.32 -11.65 -6.47
N THR A 50 9.91 -11.05 -7.59
CA THR A 50 9.30 -9.72 -7.59
C THR A 50 8.03 -9.70 -6.74
N TRP A 51 7.14 -10.69 -6.89
CA TRP A 51 5.90 -10.75 -6.10
C TRP A 51 6.18 -10.91 -4.60
N LYS A 52 7.11 -11.79 -4.21
CA LYS A 52 7.56 -11.96 -2.82
C LYS A 52 8.18 -10.68 -2.27
N GLY A 53 9.00 -10.00 -3.08
CA GLY A 53 9.62 -8.71 -2.75
C GLY A 53 8.59 -7.62 -2.50
N LEU A 54 7.55 -7.53 -3.34
CA LEU A 54 6.42 -6.61 -3.14
C LEU A 54 5.65 -6.95 -1.86
N LEU A 55 5.30 -8.22 -1.63
CA LEU A 55 4.60 -8.64 -0.42
C LEU A 55 5.39 -8.27 0.84
N LEU A 56 6.70 -8.55 0.85
CA LEU A 56 7.59 -8.19 1.96
C LEU A 56 7.64 -6.67 2.16
N THR A 57 7.87 -5.91 1.08
CA THR A 57 7.98 -4.45 1.12
C THR A 57 6.72 -3.82 1.70
N LEU A 58 5.54 -4.22 1.23
CA LEU A 58 4.26 -3.68 1.70
C LEU A 58 4.00 -4.09 3.16
N SER A 59 4.35 -5.32 3.55
CA SER A 59 4.23 -5.80 4.93
C SER A 59 5.18 -5.08 5.90
N GLN A 60 6.36 -4.65 5.44
CA GLN A 60 7.31 -3.88 6.23
C GLN A 60 6.78 -2.49 6.56
N HIS A 61 6.15 -1.82 5.59
CA HIS A 61 5.62 -0.47 5.76
C HIS A 61 4.23 -0.45 6.43
N ALA A 62 3.49 -1.56 6.36
CA ALA A 62 2.19 -1.72 7.00
C ALA A 62 2.13 -3.03 7.82
N PRO A 63 2.85 -3.10 8.96
CA PRO A 63 3.08 -4.35 9.69
C PRO A 63 1.90 -4.78 10.57
N HIS A 64 0.82 -3.97 10.67
CA HIS A 64 -0.26 -4.24 11.63
C HIS A 64 -1.13 -5.42 11.20
N ALA A 65 -1.52 -5.48 9.92
CA ALA A 65 -2.25 -6.63 9.39
C ALA A 65 -2.06 -6.78 7.88
N CYS A 66 -2.14 -8.03 7.42
CA CYS A 66 -2.16 -8.42 6.01
C CYS A 66 -3.35 -9.35 5.79
N GLN A 67 -4.24 -9.02 4.84
CA GLN A 67 -5.48 -9.76 4.59
C GLN A 67 -5.68 -10.00 3.10
N THR A 68 -5.99 -11.24 2.71
CA THR A 68 -6.31 -11.56 1.31
C THR A 68 -7.75 -11.17 0.98
N VAL A 69 -7.99 -10.89 -0.29
CA VAL A 69 -9.30 -10.70 -0.91
C VAL A 69 -9.37 -11.69 -2.06
N GLY A 70 -9.96 -12.86 -1.81
CA GLY A 70 -9.87 -13.99 -2.73
C GLY A 70 -8.42 -14.45 -2.88
N THR A 71 -8.06 -14.89 -4.09
CA THR A 71 -6.69 -15.27 -4.46
C THR A 71 -5.93 -14.15 -5.17
N GLU A 72 -6.62 -13.08 -5.58
CA GLU A 72 -6.08 -12.10 -6.53
C GLU A 72 -5.55 -10.83 -5.87
N ALA A 73 -5.86 -10.58 -4.60
CA ALA A 73 -5.46 -9.33 -3.95
C ALA A 73 -5.14 -9.47 -2.46
N VAL A 74 -4.28 -8.57 -1.99
CA VAL A 74 -3.80 -8.47 -0.61
C VAL A 74 -3.94 -7.03 -0.14
N ARG A 75 -4.47 -6.84 1.07
CA ARG A 75 -4.60 -5.54 1.74
C ARG A 75 -3.63 -5.47 2.91
N PHE A 76 -2.98 -4.33 3.06
CA PHE A 76 -2.05 -4.07 4.15
C PHE A 76 -2.54 -2.90 4.99
N PHE A 77 -2.41 -3.04 6.31
CA PHE A 77 -2.96 -2.11 7.27
C PHE A 77 -1.88 -1.55 8.19
N VAL A 78 -2.04 -0.29 8.56
CA VAL A 78 -1.35 0.34 9.68
C VAL A 78 -2.32 0.48 10.86
N GLN A 79 -1.77 0.63 12.07
CA GLN A 79 -2.57 0.90 13.25
C GLN A 79 -3.03 2.37 13.21
N ASP A 80 -4.32 2.60 13.43
CA ASP A 80 -4.94 3.92 13.53
C ASP A 80 -5.80 3.98 14.80
N GLY A 81 -5.14 4.27 15.93
CA GLY A 81 -5.75 4.17 17.26
C GLY A 81 -6.24 2.75 17.57
N THR A 82 -7.55 2.62 17.79
CA THR A 82 -8.24 1.33 17.99
C THR A 82 -8.66 0.65 16.70
N TYR A 83 -8.52 1.34 15.57
CA TYR A 83 -8.90 0.86 14.26
C TYR A 83 -7.68 0.48 13.44
N LYS A 84 -7.94 -0.16 12.30
CA LYS A 84 -6.94 -0.44 11.28
C LYS A 84 -7.20 0.44 10.07
N LEU A 85 -6.19 1.13 9.60
CA LEU A 85 -6.25 1.94 8.40
C LEU A 85 -5.65 1.14 7.25
N GLN A 86 -6.42 0.92 6.19
CA GLN A 86 -5.86 0.32 4.98
C GLN A 86 -4.91 1.33 4.33
N MET A 87 -3.63 0.96 4.26
CA MET A 87 -2.57 1.81 3.73
C MET A 87 -2.17 1.40 2.32
N PHE A 88 -2.08 0.10 2.04
CA PHE A 88 -1.67 -0.41 0.73
C PHE A 88 -2.55 -1.55 0.25
N ALA A 89 -2.51 -1.83 -1.04
CA ALA A 89 -2.98 -3.08 -1.61
C ALA A 89 -2.08 -3.57 -2.75
N LEU A 90 -2.02 -4.89 -2.93
CA LEU A 90 -1.39 -5.58 -4.05
C LEU A 90 -2.47 -6.38 -4.76
N GLU A 91 -2.61 -6.21 -6.07
CA GLU A 91 -3.52 -6.99 -6.91
C GLU A 91 -2.72 -7.64 -8.03
N ASP A 92 -2.92 -8.95 -8.19
CA ASP A 92 -2.35 -9.77 -9.24
C ASP A 92 -3.37 -10.84 -9.64
N LYS A 93 -3.85 -10.75 -10.88
CA LYS A 93 -4.86 -11.67 -11.44
C LYS A 93 -4.24 -12.78 -12.28
N LEU A 94 -2.91 -12.95 -12.24
CA LEU A 94 -2.13 -13.89 -13.06
C LEU A 94 -2.17 -13.63 -14.58
N ALA A 95 -3.17 -12.91 -15.10
CA ALA A 95 -3.30 -12.60 -16.53
C ALA A 95 -2.57 -11.32 -16.99
N GLU A 96 -1.68 -10.78 -16.15
CA GLU A 96 -1.07 -9.44 -16.25
C GLU A 96 -2.11 -8.28 -16.25
N PRO A 97 -1.72 -7.04 -15.92
CA PRO A 97 -0.54 -6.59 -15.17
C PRO A 97 -0.71 -6.67 -13.63
N ILE A 98 0.41 -6.62 -12.90
CA ILE A 98 0.41 -6.42 -11.44
C ILE A 98 0.05 -4.97 -11.14
N ARG A 99 -0.75 -4.76 -10.08
CA ARG A 99 -1.15 -3.44 -9.61
C ARG A 99 -0.81 -3.28 -8.14
N VAL A 100 -0.13 -2.19 -7.80
CA VAL A 100 0.12 -1.77 -6.42
C VAL A 100 -0.65 -0.49 -6.16
N TYR A 101 -1.43 -0.50 -5.10
CA TYR A 101 -2.21 0.64 -4.64
C TYR A 101 -1.55 1.24 -3.40
N LEU A 102 -1.34 2.55 -3.42
CA LEU A 102 -0.74 3.30 -2.31
C LEU A 102 -1.36 4.70 -2.18
N PRO A 103 -1.15 5.43 -1.07
CA PRO A 103 -1.60 6.82 -0.94
C PRO A 103 -1.01 7.72 -2.04
N ASN A 104 -1.68 8.84 -2.33
CA ASN A 104 -1.19 9.76 -3.36
C ASN A 104 0.14 10.43 -2.99
N VAL A 105 1.22 9.94 -3.60
CA VAL A 105 2.60 10.44 -3.46
C VAL A 105 3.23 10.77 -4.81
N LEU A 106 2.43 10.99 -5.85
CA LEU A 106 2.92 11.14 -7.23
C LEU A 106 3.92 12.29 -7.34
N GLU A 107 3.50 13.48 -6.92
CA GLU A 107 4.34 14.68 -6.95
C GLU A 107 5.59 14.56 -6.07
N ALA A 108 5.46 13.91 -4.90
CA ALA A 108 6.61 13.64 -4.04
C ALA A 108 7.61 12.67 -4.71
N SER A 109 7.12 11.69 -5.46
CA SER A 109 7.94 10.70 -6.17
C SER A 109 8.69 11.31 -7.36
N ILE A 110 8.05 12.23 -8.10
CA ILE A 110 8.69 13.01 -9.16
C ILE A 110 9.77 13.93 -8.56
N LYS A 111 9.44 14.66 -7.48
CA LYS A 111 10.39 15.55 -6.79
C LYS A 111 11.60 14.79 -6.24
N ALA A 112 11.39 13.58 -5.74
CA ALA A 112 12.45 12.69 -5.27
C ALA A 112 13.23 11.99 -6.39
N LYS A 113 12.89 12.27 -7.66
CA LYS A 113 13.50 11.66 -8.85
C LYS A 113 13.41 10.13 -8.84
N LEU A 114 12.37 9.56 -8.24
CA LEU A 114 12.10 8.12 -8.29
C LEU A 114 11.53 7.70 -9.64
N ILE A 115 10.75 8.61 -10.24
CA ILE A 115 10.09 8.45 -11.53
C ILE A 115 10.21 9.73 -12.35
N SER A 116 10.06 9.62 -13.66
CA SER A 116 10.00 10.77 -14.58
C SER A 116 8.86 10.60 -15.57
N ARG A 117 8.16 11.70 -15.87
CA ARG A 117 7.04 11.71 -16.82
C ARG A 117 7.55 11.36 -18.22
N THR A 118 6.80 10.53 -18.94
CA THR A 118 7.03 10.30 -20.38
C THR A 118 6.12 11.22 -21.21
N ALA A 119 6.23 11.13 -22.54
CA ALA A 119 5.31 11.79 -23.45
C ALA A 119 3.90 11.17 -23.42
N ALA A 120 3.77 9.90 -23.02
CA ALA A 120 2.49 9.22 -22.94
C ALA A 120 1.76 9.57 -21.62
N PRO A 121 0.43 9.80 -21.66
CA PRO A 121 -0.34 10.04 -20.44
C PRO A 121 -0.19 8.91 -19.43
N ASN A 122 -0.06 9.27 -18.15
CA ASN A 122 0.09 8.35 -17.02
C ASN A 122 1.27 7.38 -17.10
N ALA A 123 2.14 7.48 -18.10
CA ALA A 123 3.30 6.61 -18.26
C ALA A 123 4.56 7.29 -17.70
N PHE A 124 5.33 6.53 -16.91
CA PHE A 124 6.51 7.01 -16.20
C PHE A 124 7.69 6.07 -16.39
N THR A 125 8.88 6.63 -16.53
CA THR A 125 10.13 5.87 -16.44
C THR A 125 10.57 5.77 -14.98
N VAL A 126 11.19 4.64 -14.61
CA VAL A 126 11.75 4.41 -13.29
C VAL A 126 13.22 4.82 -13.28
N ALA A 127 13.65 5.56 -12.27
CA ALA A 127 15.03 6.02 -12.18
C ALA A 127 16.01 4.84 -12.06
N GLY A 128 17.06 4.85 -12.89
CA GLY A 128 18.10 3.82 -12.89
C GLY A 128 17.70 2.49 -13.52
N GLU A 129 16.49 2.37 -14.08
CA GLU A 129 16.09 1.21 -14.87
C GLU A 129 15.88 1.60 -16.34
N SER A 130 16.48 0.83 -17.25
CA SER A 130 16.06 0.78 -18.65
C SER A 130 14.94 -0.25 -18.77
N GLY A 131 13.74 0.15 -19.14
CA GLY A 131 12.64 -0.79 -19.29
C GLY A 131 11.35 -0.15 -19.77
N GLU A 132 10.33 -0.99 -19.90
CA GLU A 132 8.98 -0.55 -20.23
C GLU A 132 8.47 0.45 -19.17
N PRO A 133 7.84 1.55 -19.59
CA PRO A 133 7.23 2.50 -18.68
C PRO A 133 6.22 1.82 -17.76
N ILE A 134 6.13 2.30 -16.53
CA ILE A 134 5.03 1.95 -15.63
C ILE A 134 3.88 2.91 -15.84
N LEU A 135 2.65 2.45 -15.58
CA LEU A 135 1.48 3.32 -15.57
C LEU A 135 1.14 3.72 -14.15
N ILE A 136 0.89 5.00 -13.89
CA ILE A 136 0.46 5.50 -12.59
C ILE A 136 -0.82 6.31 -12.79
N ASP A 137 -1.92 5.79 -12.26
CA ASP A 137 -3.21 6.47 -12.27
C ASP A 137 -3.48 7.08 -10.89
N GLU A 138 -3.91 8.34 -10.86
CA GLU A 138 -4.46 8.96 -9.65
C GLU A 138 -5.93 8.55 -9.48
N LEU A 139 -6.23 7.96 -8.32
CA LEU A 139 -7.54 7.46 -7.98
C LEU A 139 -8.18 8.33 -6.89
N ASP A 140 -9.43 8.69 -7.09
CA ASP A 140 -10.29 9.28 -6.07
C ASP A 140 -11.75 8.86 -6.27
N ALA A 141 -12.63 9.33 -5.39
CA ALA A 141 -14.06 9.01 -5.44
C ALA A 141 -14.75 9.53 -6.71
N SER A 142 -14.17 10.50 -7.42
CA SER A 142 -14.72 11.05 -8.67
C SER A 142 -14.26 10.27 -9.91
N THR A 143 -13.04 9.71 -9.88
CA THR A 143 -12.48 8.95 -11.01
C THR A 143 -12.77 7.45 -10.93
N THR A 144 -13.17 6.94 -9.76
CA THR A 144 -13.38 5.50 -9.53
C THR A 144 -14.77 5.22 -8.96
N ILE A 145 -15.77 5.19 -9.85
CA ILE A 145 -17.11 4.72 -9.53
C ILE A 145 -17.03 3.21 -9.24
N ASP A 146 -17.69 2.75 -8.16
CA ASP A 146 -17.72 1.35 -7.74
C ASP A 146 -16.35 0.70 -7.53
N ALA A 147 -15.48 1.39 -6.79
CA ALA A 147 -14.15 0.91 -6.49
C ALA A 147 -14.13 -0.52 -5.91
N PRO A 148 -13.27 -1.42 -6.44
CA PRO A 148 -13.05 -2.75 -5.89
C PRO A 148 -12.78 -2.79 -4.39
N VAL A 149 -13.30 -3.83 -3.73
CA VAL A 149 -13.24 -3.98 -2.26
C VAL A 149 -11.83 -3.97 -1.70
N HIS A 150 -10.83 -4.36 -2.49
CA HIS A 150 -9.45 -4.41 -2.06
C HIS A 150 -8.77 -3.04 -2.01
N PHE A 151 -9.34 -1.96 -2.58
CA PHE A 151 -8.79 -0.60 -2.43
C PHE A 151 -9.84 0.49 -2.19
N LYS A 152 -11.15 0.20 -2.20
CA LYS A 152 -12.20 1.22 -1.99
C LYS A 152 -11.99 2.08 -0.74
N PHE A 153 -11.47 1.50 0.33
CA PHE A 153 -11.21 2.22 1.57
C PHE A 153 -10.05 3.20 1.43
N MET A 154 -9.17 3.04 0.43
CA MET A 154 -8.04 3.93 0.16
C MET A 154 -8.49 5.30 -0.34
N ILE A 155 -9.57 5.36 -1.12
CA ILE A 155 -10.11 6.57 -1.76
C ILE A 155 -11.38 7.14 -1.08
N GLY A 156 -11.88 6.47 -0.04
CA GLY A 156 -13.02 6.97 0.74
C GLY A 156 -12.68 8.24 1.52
N LEU A 157 -13.70 8.97 1.99
CA LEU A 157 -13.54 10.16 2.86
C LEU A 157 -12.64 11.26 2.25
N ASN A 158 -12.82 11.56 0.97
CA ASN A 158 -12.07 12.59 0.23
C ASN A 158 -10.55 12.33 0.15
N ARG A 159 -10.15 11.05 0.21
CA ARG A 159 -8.75 10.65 0.08
C ARG A 159 -8.43 10.31 -1.38
N LYS A 160 -7.16 10.45 -1.72
CA LYS A 160 -6.61 10.08 -3.03
C LYS A 160 -5.61 8.95 -2.89
N ALA A 161 -5.56 8.07 -3.88
CA ALA A 161 -4.61 6.98 -3.98
C ALA A 161 -3.93 6.99 -5.35
N LEU A 162 -2.87 6.20 -5.50
CA LEU A 162 -2.28 5.84 -6.79
C LEU A 162 -2.55 4.38 -7.06
N ARG A 163 -2.74 4.04 -8.34
CA ARG A 163 -2.56 2.70 -8.87
C ARG A 163 -1.33 2.68 -9.75
N VAL A 164 -0.29 1.98 -9.29
CA VAL A 164 0.93 1.73 -10.05
C VAL A 164 0.78 0.37 -10.74
N THR A 165 0.79 0.37 -12.06
CA THR A 165 0.57 -0.79 -12.91
C THR A 165 1.84 -1.11 -13.70
N PHE A 166 2.27 -2.37 -13.68
CA PHE A 166 3.45 -2.82 -14.40
C PHE A 166 3.33 -4.28 -14.88
N PRO A 167 4.03 -4.65 -15.96
CA PRO A 167 4.02 -6.02 -16.48
C PRO A 167 4.45 -7.04 -15.44
N SER A 168 3.86 -8.24 -15.48
CA SER A 168 4.18 -9.33 -14.56
C SER A 168 5.48 -10.05 -14.97
N ARG A 169 6.60 -9.35 -14.83
CA ARG A 169 7.95 -9.85 -15.13
C ARG A 169 8.87 -9.55 -13.95
N ASP A 170 9.96 -10.29 -13.84
CA ASP A 170 10.92 -10.05 -12.77
C ASP A 170 11.63 -8.70 -12.95
N ARG A 171 11.45 -7.80 -11.97
CA ARG A 171 11.94 -6.41 -11.97
C ARG A 171 12.31 -5.97 -10.56
N THR A 172 13.51 -6.30 -10.14
CA THR A 172 14.01 -5.97 -8.79
C THR A 172 14.02 -4.47 -8.47
N GLY A 173 14.22 -3.57 -9.45
CA GLY A 173 14.15 -2.14 -9.19
C GLY A 173 12.71 -1.60 -9.06
N LEU A 174 11.68 -2.33 -9.53
CA LEU A 174 10.30 -2.01 -9.17
C LEU A 174 10.03 -2.21 -7.68
N VAL A 175 10.56 -3.28 -7.08
CA VAL A 175 10.43 -3.49 -5.63
C VAL A 175 11.07 -2.33 -4.87
N LYS A 176 12.25 -1.86 -5.32
CA LYS A 176 12.93 -0.68 -4.74
C LYS A 176 12.11 0.59 -4.92
N LEU A 177 11.53 0.82 -6.10
CA LEU A 177 10.66 1.95 -6.36
C LEU A 177 9.45 1.94 -5.43
N ILE A 178 8.73 0.82 -5.36
CA ILE A 178 7.55 0.68 -4.50
C ILE A 178 7.92 0.90 -3.04
N SER A 179 9.05 0.37 -2.58
CA SER A 179 9.57 0.65 -1.23
C SER A 179 9.75 2.15 -0.99
N ALA A 180 10.41 2.86 -1.90
CA ALA A 180 10.64 4.30 -1.75
C ALA A 180 9.33 5.12 -1.81
N MET A 181 8.34 4.67 -2.61
CA MET A 181 7.00 5.29 -2.64
C MET A 181 6.23 5.01 -1.35
N CYS A 182 6.35 3.82 -0.76
CA CYS A 182 5.79 3.50 0.56
C CYS A 182 6.39 4.38 1.65
N ASP A 183 7.70 4.61 1.66
CA ASP A 183 8.36 5.54 2.58
C ASP A 183 7.79 6.96 2.47
N LEU A 184 7.56 7.46 1.26
CA LEU A 184 6.93 8.76 1.05
C LEU A 184 5.48 8.78 1.56
N ALA A 185 4.75 7.68 1.37
CA ALA A 185 3.36 7.58 1.79
C ALA A 185 3.21 7.56 3.31
N ILE A 186 4.08 6.83 4.01
CA ILE A 186 4.11 6.78 5.47
C ILE A 186 4.40 8.18 6.04
N ARG A 187 5.45 8.86 5.54
CA ARG A 187 5.77 10.23 5.97
C ARG A 187 4.63 11.21 5.72
N ALA A 188 3.95 11.09 4.58
CA ALA A 188 2.81 11.94 4.26
C ALA A 188 1.62 11.71 5.21
N ASN A 189 1.36 10.44 5.55
CA ASN A 189 0.30 10.08 6.50
C ASN A 189 0.60 10.58 7.92
N GLU A 190 1.81 10.37 8.41
CA GLU A 190 2.26 10.86 9.72
C GLU A 190 2.14 12.39 9.83
N ALA A 191 2.53 13.11 8.79
CA ALA A 191 2.40 14.57 8.73
C ALA A 191 0.93 15.02 8.72
N ALA A 192 0.04 14.29 8.03
CA ALA A 192 -1.39 14.57 8.03
C ALA A 192 -2.03 14.32 9.40
N GLU A 193 -1.67 13.21 10.07
CA GLU A 193 -2.13 12.90 11.43
C GLU A 193 -1.69 13.97 12.44
N ALA A 194 -0.45 14.44 12.36
CA ALA A 194 0.05 15.51 13.22
C ALA A 194 -0.77 16.80 13.07
N ARG A 195 -1.03 17.22 11.82
CA ARG A 195 -1.86 18.40 11.52
C ARG A 195 -3.29 18.25 12.05
N ASN A 196 -3.88 17.07 11.90
CA ASN A 196 -5.23 16.80 12.39
C ASN A 196 -5.30 16.85 13.93
N LYS A 197 -4.30 16.31 14.62
CA LYS A 197 -4.19 16.41 16.09
C LYS A 197 -4.08 17.86 16.55
N GLU A 198 -3.21 18.66 15.91
CA GLU A 198 -3.07 20.09 16.20
C GLU A 198 -4.38 20.86 15.97
N ALA A 199 -5.09 20.59 14.87
CA ALA A 199 -6.37 21.23 14.57
C ALA A 199 -7.43 20.89 15.64
N LEU A 200 -7.49 19.63 16.09
CA LEU A 200 -8.42 19.20 17.14
C LEU A 200 -8.10 19.86 18.49
N THR A 201 -6.82 19.95 18.86
CA THR A 201 -6.40 20.64 20.10
C THR A 201 -6.79 22.12 20.07
N LYS A 202 -6.63 22.81 18.93
CA LYS A 202 -7.02 24.22 18.78
C LYS A 202 -8.54 24.42 18.88
N GLN A 203 -9.33 23.51 18.34
CA GLN A 203 -10.79 23.55 18.46
C GLN A 203 -11.25 23.36 19.92
N GLN A 204 -10.59 22.48 20.68
CA GLN A 204 -10.90 22.25 22.10
C GLN A 204 -10.43 23.39 23.02
N ALA A 205 -9.39 24.12 22.64
CA ALA A 205 -8.85 25.23 23.41
C ALA A 205 -9.62 26.55 23.24
N THR A 206 -10.56 26.65 22.29
CA THR A 206 -11.41 27.83 22.12
C THR A 206 -12.51 27.79 23.19
N PRO A 207 -12.47 28.65 24.24
CA PRO A 207 -13.45 28.61 25.31
C PRO A 207 -14.84 28.88 24.72
N ALA A 208 -15.83 28.09 25.11
CA ALA A 208 -17.23 28.38 24.81
C ALA A 208 -17.53 29.79 25.35
N GLY A 209 -17.57 30.76 24.44
CA GLY A 209 -17.85 32.15 24.77
C GLY A 209 -19.14 32.22 25.57
N LYS A 210 -19.02 32.77 26.78
CA LYS A 210 -20.12 33.11 27.68
C LYS A 210 -21.23 33.77 26.86
N ARG A 211 -22.39 33.11 26.78
CA ARG A 211 -23.66 33.78 26.48
C ARG A 211 -24.13 34.53 27.72
#